data_AF-A0A1T0CWP2-F1
#
_entry.id   AF-A0A1T0CWP2-F1
#
_cell.length_a   1.000
_cell.length_b   1.000
_cell.length_c   1.000
_cell.angle_alpha   90.00
_cell.angle_beta   90.00
_cell.angle_gamma   90.00
#
_symmetry.space_group_name_H-M   'P 1'
#
loop_
_entity.id
_entity.type
_entity.pdbx_description
1 polymer ?
#
loop_
_entity_poly.entity_id
_entity_poly.type
_entity_poly.pdbx_seq_one_letter_code
_entity_poly.pdbx_strand_id
1 'polypeptide(L)'
;MRHSNNKRPPILGILLILLGLLAAIYFAKDLIFPKPSKQTVKDVYPNETTTSMVDIPKTNAKTAPEQKVINTIPSSNITAPRDRLSQVHGAGNEPELVSLPPKYTSKNEQIHKDAYDPLMAMIAAAQKDGVSLSVVSAYRSYKRQKQIWENKWGSASDDDSKKALSILKWSSFPGMSRHHWGTEVDFNSVALNYWQSAQGIATHQWLVNNAPSFGFCQVYGPNREKGYSEEPWHWSHIPTADTYFGQIQHLEILQIALNQPVKGAQAVRSLGTAMDYVTTINHCAL
;
A
#
# COMPACT_ATOMS: atom_id res chain seq x y z
N MET A 1 64.80 49.30 6.06
CA MET A 1 63.62 48.98 5.22
C MET A 1 63.38 47.47 5.26
N ARG A 2 62.28 47.01 5.89
CA ARG A 2 61.87 45.60 5.89
C ARG A 2 61.11 45.29 4.60
N HIS A 3 61.55 44.30 3.83
CA HIS A 3 60.73 43.70 2.76
C HIS A 3 59.95 42.50 3.34
N SER A 4 58.63 42.61 3.32
CA SER A 4 57.69 41.55 3.65
C SER A 4 57.49 40.65 2.43
N ASN A 5 57.84 39.37 2.56
CA ASN A 5 57.65 38.36 1.52
C ASN A 5 56.30 37.66 1.73
N ASN A 6 55.25 38.13 1.06
CA ASN A 6 53.93 37.49 1.07
C ASN A 6 53.87 36.43 -0.04
N LYS A 7 54.26 35.18 0.26
CA LYS A 7 54.00 34.03 -0.63
C LYS A 7 52.54 33.61 -0.47
N ARG A 8 51.73 33.83 -1.51
CA ARG A 8 50.37 33.26 -1.60
C ARG A 8 50.46 31.74 -1.71
N PRO A 9 49.60 30.97 -1.01
CA PRO A 9 49.60 29.50 -1.12
C PRO A 9 49.16 29.08 -2.54
N PRO A 10 49.66 27.93 -3.05
CA PRO A 10 49.38 27.50 -4.42
C PRO A 10 47.93 27.00 -4.54
N ILE A 11 47.05 27.89 -5.03
CA ILE A 11 45.63 27.63 -5.32
C ILE A 11 45.44 26.39 -6.21
N LEU A 12 46.42 26.10 -7.08
CA LEU A 12 46.38 24.97 -8.00
C LEU A 12 46.48 23.60 -7.28
N GLY A 13 47.20 23.54 -6.15
CA GLY A 13 47.32 22.30 -5.37
C GLY A 13 46.03 21.90 -4.67
N ILE A 14 45.28 22.88 -4.17
CA ILE A 14 43.98 22.67 -3.50
C ILE A 14 42.92 22.20 -4.50
N LEU A 15 42.94 22.75 -5.72
CA LEU A 15 41.99 22.37 -6.77
C LEU A 15 42.20 20.91 -7.24
N LEU A 16 43.45 20.47 -7.35
CA LEU A 16 43.78 19.09 -7.74
C LEU A 16 43.39 18.07 -6.64
N ILE A 17 43.53 18.43 -5.36
CA ILE A 17 43.08 17.59 -4.24
C ILE A 17 41.56 17.46 -4.22
N LEU A 18 40.82 18.55 -4.45
CA LEU A 18 39.35 18.53 -4.52
C LEU A 18 38.84 17.71 -5.71
N LEU A 19 39.47 17.81 -6.87
CA LEU A 19 39.14 16.99 -8.04
C LEU A 19 39.41 15.51 -7.80
N GLY A 20 40.52 15.17 -7.12
CA GLY A 20 40.83 13.80 -6.72
C GLY A 20 39.81 13.21 -5.74
N LEU A 21 39.36 13.99 -4.75
CA LEU A 21 38.32 13.59 -3.79
C LEU A 21 36.96 13.38 -4.47
N LEU A 22 36.55 14.26 -5.39
CA LEU A 22 35.31 14.11 -6.14
C LEU A 22 35.34 12.88 -7.06
N ALA A 23 36.47 12.61 -7.71
CA ALA A 23 36.65 11.41 -8.52
C ALA A 23 36.58 10.13 -7.65
N ALA A 24 37.25 10.12 -6.49
CA ALA A 24 37.20 8.99 -5.56
C ALA A 24 35.77 8.70 -5.06
N ILE A 25 34.99 9.74 -4.73
CA ILE A 25 33.57 9.61 -4.36
C ILE A 25 32.75 9.07 -5.54
N TYR A 26 33.01 9.56 -6.77
CA TYR A 26 32.31 9.10 -7.96
C TYR A 26 32.57 7.62 -8.28
N PHE A 27 33.79 7.13 -8.07
CA PHE A 27 34.13 5.71 -8.27
C PHE A 27 33.70 4.83 -7.09
N ALA A 28 33.62 5.36 -5.87
CA ALA A 28 33.13 4.64 -4.69
C ALA A 28 31.60 4.64 -4.53
N LYS A 29 30.86 5.39 -5.35
CA LYS A 29 29.39 5.50 -5.23
C LYS A 29 28.69 4.14 -5.35
N ASP A 30 29.21 3.23 -6.15
CA ASP A 30 28.62 1.90 -6.34
C ASP A 30 28.93 0.93 -5.18
N LEU A 31 29.92 1.26 -4.32
CA LEU A 31 30.21 0.56 -3.06
C LEU A 31 29.37 1.09 -1.89
N ILE A 32 29.04 2.39 -1.90
CA ILE A 32 28.27 3.07 -0.84
C ILE A 32 26.75 2.99 -1.11
N PHE A 33 26.35 3.04 -2.38
CA PHE A 33 24.97 2.95 -2.84
C PHE A 33 24.83 1.76 -3.79
N PRO A 34 24.67 0.53 -3.25
CA PRO A 34 24.46 -0.64 -4.10
C PRO A 34 23.22 -0.41 -4.98
N LYS A 35 23.35 -0.71 -6.28
CA LYS A 35 22.24 -0.63 -7.22
C LYS A 35 21.05 -1.44 -6.68
N PRO A 36 19.82 -0.91 -6.74
CA PRO A 36 18.64 -1.67 -6.34
C PRO A 36 18.61 -2.96 -7.16
N SER A 37 18.61 -4.10 -6.47
CA SER A 37 18.50 -5.39 -7.14
C SER A 37 17.16 -5.43 -7.87
N LYS A 38 17.15 -5.95 -9.10
CA LYS A 38 15.89 -6.25 -9.79
C LYS A 38 15.26 -7.43 -9.04
N GLN A 39 14.44 -7.14 -8.03
CA GLN A 39 13.64 -8.17 -7.37
C GLN A 39 12.74 -8.83 -8.40
N THR A 40 12.88 -10.14 -8.51
CA THR A 40 11.97 -10.95 -9.31
C THR A 40 10.70 -11.18 -8.49
N VAL A 41 9.56 -11.37 -9.16
CA VAL A 41 8.22 -11.51 -8.54
C VAL A 41 8.16 -12.62 -7.47
N LYS A 42 9.15 -13.52 -7.43
CA LYS A 42 9.28 -14.60 -6.44
C LYS A 42 9.75 -14.14 -5.05
N ASP A 43 10.35 -12.97 -4.93
CA ASP A 43 10.99 -12.51 -3.69
C ASP A 43 10.05 -11.71 -2.78
N VAL A 44 8.79 -11.48 -3.20
CA VAL A 44 7.80 -10.63 -2.50
C VAL A 44 6.87 -11.44 -1.58
N TYR A 45 6.78 -12.76 -1.77
CA TYR A 45 5.90 -13.63 -0.99
C TYR A 45 6.68 -14.87 -0.53
N PRO A 46 6.65 -15.23 0.77
CA PRO A 46 7.32 -16.44 1.25
C PRO A 46 6.77 -17.66 0.50
N ASN A 47 7.67 -18.50 -0.01
CA ASN A 47 7.31 -19.81 -0.55
C ASN A 47 6.72 -20.65 0.58
N GLU A 48 5.41 -20.94 0.54
CA GLU A 48 4.78 -21.78 1.55
C GLU A 48 5.23 -23.24 1.36
N THR A 49 5.91 -23.77 2.39
CA THR A 49 6.10 -25.20 2.60
C THR A 49 4.74 -25.86 2.77
N THR A 50 4.47 -26.87 1.95
CA THR A 50 3.32 -27.76 2.05
C THR A 50 3.13 -28.26 3.48
N THR A 51 2.10 -27.76 4.15
CA THR A 51 1.55 -28.40 5.35
C THR A 51 0.15 -28.90 4.98
N SER A 52 0.01 -30.22 5.06
CA SER A 52 -1.16 -30.98 4.66
C SER A 52 -2.41 -30.65 5.48
N MET A 53 -3.52 -30.52 4.73
CA MET A 53 -4.87 -31.04 5.00
C MET A 53 -5.56 -30.69 6.33
N VAL A 54 -6.63 -29.89 6.20
CA VAL A 54 -7.86 -30.09 6.98
C VAL A 54 -8.98 -30.37 5.98
N ASP A 55 -9.54 -31.58 6.06
CA ASP A 55 -10.64 -32.06 5.22
C ASP A 55 -11.94 -31.30 5.52
N ILE A 56 -12.55 -30.70 4.50
CA ILE A 56 -13.92 -30.21 4.55
C ILE A 56 -14.84 -31.26 3.90
N PRO A 57 -15.93 -31.71 4.57
CA PRO A 57 -16.82 -32.73 4.05
C PRO A 57 -17.51 -32.31 2.74
N LYS A 58 -17.50 -33.20 1.75
CA LYS A 58 -18.28 -33.07 0.52
C LYS A 58 -19.76 -33.35 0.80
N THR A 59 -20.60 -32.33 0.80
CA THR A 59 -22.06 -32.49 0.71
C THR A 59 -22.51 -32.33 -0.73
N ASN A 60 -23.18 -33.37 -1.25
CA ASN A 60 -23.77 -33.45 -2.59
C ASN A 60 -24.86 -32.39 -2.78
N ALA A 61 -24.72 -31.53 -3.78
CA ALA A 61 -25.80 -30.69 -4.30
C ALA A 61 -26.13 -31.08 -5.74
N LYS A 62 -27.32 -31.67 -5.91
CA LYS A 62 -27.96 -31.96 -7.20
C LYS A 62 -28.43 -30.65 -7.85
N THR A 63 -28.20 -30.54 -9.16
CA THR A 63 -28.90 -29.71 -10.17
C THR A 63 -29.28 -28.29 -9.78
N ALA A 64 -28.47 -27.32 -10.22
CA ALA A 64 -28.81 -25.91 -10.25
C ALA A 64 -29.82 -25.63 -11.38
N PRO A 65 -30.89 -24.84 -11.14
CA PRO A 65 -31.74 -24.35 -12.20
C PRO A 65 -31.07 -23.18 -12.93
N GLU A 66 -31.27 -23.15 -14.25
CA GLU A 66 -30.81 -22.16 -15.20
C GLU A 66 -31.19 -20.73 -14.77
N GLN A 67 -30.19 -19.91 -14.43
CA GLN A 67 -30.42 -18.51 -14.05
C GLN A 67 -30.46 -17.61 -15.29
N LYS A 68 -31.64 -17.04 -15.49
CA LYS A 68 -31.98 -15.97 -16.43
C LYS A 68 -31.01 -14.79 -16.27
N VAL A 69 -30.31 -14.44 -17.36
CA VAL A 69 -29.44 -13.26 -17.46
C VAL A 69 -30.27 -12.00 -17.16
N ILE A 70 -30.07 -11.40 -15.99
CA ILE A 70 -30.61 -10.07 -15.68
C ILE A 70 -29.65 -9.04 -16.28
N ASN A 71 -29.99 -8.62 -17.50
CA ASN A 71 -29.47 -7.39 -18.08
C ASN A 71 -29.99 -6.19 -17.27
N THR A 72 -29.12 -5.17 -17.17
CA THR A 72 -29.39 -3.78 -16.73
C THR A 72 -29.94 -3.59 -15.31
N ILE A 73 -29.04 -3.31 -14.36
CA ILE A 73 -29.43 -2.63 -13.11
C ILE A 73 -29.67 -1.15 -13.44
N PRO A 74 -30.87 -0.60 -13.16
CA PRO A 74 -31.17 0.80 -13.39
C PRO A 74 -30.42 1.70 -12.40
N SER A 75 -29.85 2.78 -12.92
CA SER A 75 -29.29 3.88 -12.11
C SER A 75 -30.43 4.63 -11.43
N SER A 76 -30.85 4.18 -10.24
CA SER A 76 -31.79 4.94 -9.43
C SER A 76 -31.31 5.02 -7.98
N ASN A 77 -30.84 6.22 -7.64
CA ASN A 77 -30.78 6.85 -6.32
C ASN A 77 -29.75 6.35 -5.31
N ILE A 78 -28.48 6.48 -5.66
CA ILE A 78 -27.46 6.82 -4.66
C ILE A 78 -27.49 8.35 -4.49
N THR A 79 -27.92 8.82 -3.32
CA THR A 79 -28.00 10.26 -2.98
C THR A 79 -26.64 10.87 -2.65
N ALA A 80 -25.56 10.07 -2.66
CA ALA A 80 -24.20 10.60 -2.72
C ALA A 80 -23.94 11.07 -4.16
N PRO A 81 -23.46 12.30 -4.37
CA PRO A 81 -23.13 12.75 -5.72
C PRO A 81 -22.15 11.77 -6.37
N ARG A 82 -22.34 11.49 -7.67
CA ARG A 82 -21.60 10.46 -8.43
C ARG A 82 -20.07 10.65 -8.37
N ASP A 83 -19.60 11.85 -8.04
CA ASP A 83 -18.19 12.17 -7.78
C ASP A 83 -17.63 11.43 -6.55
N ARG A 84 -18.36 11.37 -5.44
CA ARG A 84 -17.95 10.69 -4.20
C ARG A 84 -17.85 9.17 -4.38
N LEU A 85 -18.76 8.56 -5.13
CA LEU A 85 -18.69 7.16 -5.56
C LEU A 85 -17.40 6.83 -6.32
N SER A 86 -17.01 7.71 -7.25
CA SER A 86 -15.84 7.49 -8.08
C SER A 86 -14.55 7.56 -7.25
N GLN A 87 -14.48 8.44 -6.25
CA GLN A 87 -13.34 8.54 -5.33
C GLN A 87 -13.19 7.29 -4.46
N VAL A 88 -14.29 6.74 -3.91
CA VAL A 88 -14.25 5.50 -3.10
C VAL A 88 -13.65 4.32 -3.87
N HIS A 89 -13.86 4.28 -5.19
CA HIS A 89 -13.30 3.26 -6.07
C HIS A 89 -11.95 3.61 -6.71
N GLY A 90 -11.41 4.80 -6.45
CA GLY A 90 -10.17 5.30 -7.05
C GLY A 90 -10.29 5.59 -8.56
N ALA A 91 -11.51 5.89 -9.02
CA ALA A 91 -11.86 6.22 -10.39
C ALA A 91 -12.32 7.68 -10.58
N GLY A 92 -12.27 8.49 -9.51
CA GLY A 92 -12.71 9.88 -9.49
C GLY A 92 -11.64 10.89 -9.88
N ASN A 93 -12.03 12.16 -9.98
CA ASN A 93 -11.05 13.23 -10.05
C ASN A 93 -10.30 13.31 -8.72
N GLU A 94 -9.01 13.66 -8.79
CA GLU A 94 -8.03 13.62 -7.69
C GLU A 94 -7.73 15.01 -7.04
N PRO A 95 -8.67 15.97 -6.92
CA PRO A 95 -8.34 17.33 -6.51
C PRO A 95 -7.89 17.42 -5.04
N GLU A 96 -8.11 16.36 -4.26
CA GLU A 96 -7.79 16.30 -2.83
C GLU A 96 -6.41 15.67 -2.56
N LEU A 97 -5.67 15.26 -3.60
CA LEU A 97 -4.36 14.64 -3.46
C LEU A 97 -3.21 15.65 -3.58
N VAL A 98 -2.23 15.52 -2.70
CA VAL A 98 -0.97 16.27 -2.71
C VAL A 98 0.22 15.33 -2.82
N SER A 99 1.25 15.73 -3.55
CA SER A 99 2.47 14.92 -3.72
C SER A 99 3.30 14.88 -2.44
N LEU A 100 3.82 13.70 -2.12
CA LEU A 100 4.78 13.52 -1.04
C LEU A 100 6.18 13.99 -1.43
N PRO A 101 6.99 14.54 -0.49
CA PRO A 101 8.35 14.95 -0.78
C PRO A 101 9.24 13.77 -1.26
N PRO A 102 10.05 13.93 -2.33
CA PRO A 102 10.89 12.85 -2.86
C PRO A 102 11.91 12.27 -1.87
N LYS A 103 12.25 12.99 -0.80
CA LYS A 103 13.13 12.47 0.26
C LYS A 103 12.50 11.34 1.09
N TYR A 104 11.17 11.19 1.04
CA TYR A 104 10.43 10.20 1.82
C TYR A 104 9.82 9.11 0.95
N THR A 105 10.04 9.11 -0.36
CA THR A 105 9.50 8.08 -1.25
C THR A 105 10.35 7.94 -2.51
N SER A 106 10.49 6.71 -3.03
CA SER A 106 11.29 6.42 -4.23
C SER A 106 10.55 6.60 -5.55
N LYS A 107 9.23 6.88 -5.49
CA LYS A 107 8.36 7.13 -6.65
C LYS A 107 7.42 8.30 -6.35
N ASN A 108 6.73 8.79 -7.36
CA ASN A 108 5.74 9.85 -7.16
C ASN A 108 4.51 9.28 -6.43
N GLU A 109 4.52 9.38 -5.11
CA GLU A 109 3.38 9.07 -4.25
C GLU A 109 2.59 10.32 -3.91
N GLN A 110 1.28 10.15 -3.76
CA GLN A 110 0.37 11.21 -3.36
C GLN A 110 -0.45 10.76 -2.16
N ILE A 111 -0.89 11.70 -1.35
CA ILE A 111 -1.74 11.44 -0.19
C ILE A 111 -2.87 12.46 -0.16
N HIS A 112 -3.97 12.13 0.50
CA HIS A 112 -5.04 13.08 0.78
C HIS A 112 -4.49 14.29 1.55
N LYS A 113 -4.89 15.50 1.14
CA LYS A 113 -4.42 16.77 1.71
C LYS A 113 -4.56 16.84 3.23
N ASP A 114 -5.65 16.29 3.78
CA ASP A 114 -5.92 16.29 5.22
C ASP A 114 -5.10 15.26 6.00
N ALA A 115 -4.45 14.31 5.31
CA ALA A 115 -3.53 13.34 5.91
C ALA A 115 -2.06 13.75 5.72
N TYR A 116 -1.77 14.78 4.91
CA TYR A 116 -0.41 15.20 4.58
C TYR A 116 0.35 15.74 5.79
N ASP A 117 -0.20 16.77 6.46
CA ASP A 117 0.47 17.39 7.61
C ASP A 117 0.65 16.41 8.78
N PRO A 118 -0.34 15.58 9.15
CA PRO A 118 -0.16 14.52 10.14
C PRO A 118 0.94 13.52 9.76
N LEU A 119 1.01 13.10 8.49
CA LEU A 119 2.07 12.20 8.03
C LEU A 119 3.46 12.86 8.14
N MET A 120 3.60 14.12 7.71
CA MET A 120 4.87 14.84 7.80
C MET A 120 5.32 15.01 9.26
N ALA A 121 4.39 15.30 10.16
CA ALA A 121 4.66 15.39 11.59
C ALA A 121 5.10 14.04 12.18
N MET A 122 4.44 12.94 11.79
CA MET A 122 4.80 11.59 12.22
C MET A 122 6.19 11.18 11.73
N ILE A 123 6.51 11.40 10.45
CA ILE A 123 7.84 11.11 9.89
C ILE A 123 8.91 11.93 10.60
N ALA A 124 8.66 13.20 10.89
CA ALA A 124 9.61 14.05 11.61
C ALA A 124 9.83 13.61 13.07
N ALA A 125 8.77 13.16 13.76
CA ALA A 125 8.86 12.60 15.10
C ALA A 125 9.67 11.29 15.11
N ALA A 126 9.36 10.37 14.20
CA ALA A 126 10.13 9.13 14.03
C ALA A 126 11.62 9.42 13.83
N GLN A 127 11.94 10.39 12.97
CA GLN A 127 13.31 10.77 12.69
C GLN A 127 14.05 11.32 13.92
N LYS A 128 13.37 12.08 14.80
CA LYS A 128 13.94 12.56 16.07
C LYS A 128 14.26 11.42 17.02
N ASP A 129 13.46 10.36 16.98
CA ASP A 129 13.64 9.15 17.80
C ASP A 129 14.58 8.12 17.16
N GLY A 130 15.24 8.47 16.04
CA GLY A 130 16.17 7.59 15.32
C GLY A 130 15.48 6.51 14.47
N VAL A 131 14.17 6.59 14.26
CA VAL A 131 13.39 5.69 13.41
C VAL A 131 13.21 6.31 12.02
N SER A 132 13.53 5.54 10.97
CA SER A 132 13.36 6.00 9.59
C SER A 132 12.05 5.47 9.00
N LEU A 133 11.20 6.38 8.53
CA LEU A 133 9.97 6.07 7.82
C LEU A 133 10.07 6.57 6.37
N SER A 134 9.96 5.65 5.43
CA SER A 134 9.87 5.87 3.99
C SER A 134 8.52 5.36 3.50
N VAL A 135 7.84 6.14 2.66
CA VAL A 135 6.55 5.78 2.05
C VAL A 135 6.80 4.98 0.78
N VAL A 136 6.42 3.71 0.80
CA VAL A 136 6.52 2.81 -0.37
C VAL A 136 5.22 2.72 -1.16
N SER A 137 4.08 3.08 -0.59
CA SER A 137 2.80 3.25 -1.29
C SER A 137 1.90 4.18 -0.49
N ALA A 138 1.19 5.09 -1.14
CA ALA A 138 0.11 5.87 -0.54
C ALA A 138 -1.14 5.76 -1.43
N TYR A 139 -1.60 6.85 -2.05
CA TYR A 139 -2.71 6.80 -2.99
C TYR A 139 -2.44 5.82 -4.14
N ARG A 140 -3.47 5.06 -4.50
CA ARG A 140 -3.42 4.13 -5.62
C ARG A 140 -4.70 4.21 -6.43
N SER A 141 -4.59 4.61 -7.70
CA SER A 141 -5.74 4.64 -8.60
C SER A 141 -6.33 3.26 -8.88
N TYR A 142 -7.59 3.24 -9.29
CA TYR A 142 -8.29 2.05 -9.78
C TYR A 142 -7.46 1.33 -10.84
N LYS A 143 -6.97 2.09 -11.85
CA LYS A 143 -6.16 1.55 -12.95
C LYS A 143 -4.90 0.85 -12.43
N ARG A 144 -4.22 1.45 -11.45
CA ARG A 144 -3.03 0.86 -10.84
C ARG A 144 -3.36 -0.41 -10.04
N GLN A 145 -4.41 -0.38 -9.23
CA GLN A 145 -4.84 -1.56 -8.48
C GLN A 145 -5.28 -2.70 -9.40
N LYS A 146 -6.00 -2.39 -10.49
CA LYS A 146 -6.36 -3.36 -11.53
C LYS A 146 -5.14 -4.03 -12.14
N GLN A 147 -4.12 -3.25 -12.50
CA GLN A 147 -2.87 -3.80 -13.03
C GLN A 147 -2.19 -4.74 -12.02
N ILE A 148 -2.11 -4.36 -10.74
CA ILE A 148 -1.51 -5.20 -9.69
C ILE A 148 -2.30 -6.51 -9.54
N TRP A 149 -3.62 -6.42 -9.45
CA TRP A 149 -4.51 -7.57 -9.34
C TRP A 149 -4.36 -8.50 -10.55
N GLU A 150 -4.45 -7.97 -11.77
CA GLU A 150 -4.41 -8.79 -12.99
C GLU A 150 -3.03 -9.41 -13.24
N ASN A 151 -1.95 -8.77 -12.79
CA ASN A 151 -0.61 -9.36 -12.79
C ASN A 151 -0.51 -10.53 -11.82
N LYS A 152 -1.11 -10.44 -10.62
CA LYS A 152 -1.19 -11.53 -9.65
C LYS A 152 -2.11 -12.65 -10.13
N TRP A 153 -3.19 -12.29 -10.81
CA TRP A 153 -4.09 -13.25 -11.43
C TRP A 153 -3.38 -13.99 -12.56
N GLY A 154 -2.64 -13.32 -13.45
CA GLY A 154 -1.93 -14.01 -14.54
C GLY A 154 -2.89 -14.80 -15.44
N SER A 155 -2.54 -16.07 -15.71
CA SER A 155 -3.28 -17.02 -16.56
C SER A 155 -4.39 -17.76 -15.80
N ALA A 156 -5.17 -18.60 -16.49
CA ALA A 156 -6.21 -19.42 -15.88
C ALA A 156 -5.64 -20.34 -14.78
N SER A 157 -6.48 -20.71 -13.81
CA SER A 157 -6.19 -21.67 -12.74
C SER A 157 -7.27 -22.76 -12.74
N ASP A 158 -6.91 -23.95 -12.27
CA ASP A 158 -7.88 -25.04 -12.08
C ASP A 158 -8.89 -24.73 -10.97
N ASP A 159 -8.57 -23.78 -10.07
CA ASP A 159 -9.42 -23.36 -8.96
C ASP A 159 -9.36 -21.85 -8.77
N ASP A 160 -10.20 -21.13 -9.51
CA ASP A 160 -10.28 -19.67 -9.46
C ASP A 160 -10.69 -19.15 -8.06
N SER A 161 -11.44 -19.92 -7.28
CA SER A 161 -11.84 -19.54 -5.91
C SER A 161 -10.63 -19.54 -4.96
N LYS A 162 -9.83 -20.61 -4.97
CA LYS A 162 -8.58 -20.65 -4.18
C LYS A 162 -7.61 -19.57 -4.60
N LYS A 163 -7.52 -19.28 -5.89
CA LYS A 163 -6.69 -18.21 -6.42
C LYS A 163 -7.17 -16.82 -6.00
N ALA A 164 -8.47 -16.57 -6.03
CA ALA A 164 -9.03 -15.34 -5.51
C ALA A 164 -8.68 -15.15 -4.04
N LEU A 165 -8.86 -16.18 -3.21
CA LEU A 165 -8.50 -16.16 -1.79
C LEU A 165 -7.01 -15.91 -1.56
N SER A 166 -6.12 -16.54 -2.33
CA SER A 166 -4.66 -16.36 -2.16
C SER A 166 -4.20 -14.95 -2.52
N ILE A 167 -4.80 -14.32 -3.53
CA ILE A 167 -4.52 -12.92 -3.88
C ILE A 167 -5.12 -11.98 -2.84
N LEU A 168 -6.39 -12.19 -2.46
CA LEU A 168 -7.09 -11.38 -1.47
C LEU A 168 -6.44 -11.45 -0.08
N LYS A 169 -5.63 -12.47 0.22
CA LYS A 169 -4.81 -12.55 1.43
C LYS A 169 -3.95 -11.30 1.68
N TRP A 170 -3.48 -10.65 0.60
CA TRP A 170 -2.52 -9.52 0.65
C TRP A 170 -2.80 -8.40 -0.37
N SER A 171 -3.84 -8.53 -1.20
CA SER A 171 -4.06 -7.58 -2.29
C SER A 171 -5.53 -7.37 -2.59
N SER A 172 -5.97 -6.12 -2.47
CA SER A 172 -7.37 -5.75 -2.69
C SER A 172 -7.83 -6.02 -4.11
N PHE A 173 -9.10 -6.42 -4.24
CA PHE A 173 -9.77 -6.35 -5.52
C PHE A 173 -9.87 -4.87 -5.98
N PRO A 174 -9.72 -4.56 -7.28
CA PRO A 174 -9.80 -3.18 -7.78
C PRO A 174 -11.15 -2.54 -7.45
N GLY A 175 -11.13 -1.30 -6.96
CA GLY A 175 -12.33 -0.59 -6.48
C GLY A 175 -12.66 -0.88 -5.01
N MET A 176 -11.92 -1.77 -4.35
CA MET A 176 -12.10 -2.13 -2.93
C MET A 176 -10.83 -1.92 -2.09
N SER A 177 -9.83 -1.22 -2.62
CA SER A 177 -8.62 -0.88 -1.87
C SER A 177 -8.82 0.41 -1.10
N ARG A 178 -8.47 0.42 0.19
CA ARG A 178 -8.46 1.65 0.99
C ARG A 178 -7.45 2.69 0.45
N HIS A 179 -6.38 2.24 -0.22
CA HIS A 179 -5.44 3.15 -0.91
C HIS A 179 -6.10 4.03 -1.97
N HIS A 180 -7.30 3.68 -2.46
CA HIS A 180 -8.06 4.54 -3.35
C HIS A 180 -8.41 5.89 -2.72
N TRP A 181 -8.50 5.96 -1.40
CA TRP A 181 -8.91 7.15 -0.67
C TRP A 181 -7.74 8.12 -0.43
N GLY A 182 -6.51 7.68 -0.70
CA GLY A 182 -5.31 8.45 -0.38
C GLY A 182 -5.10 8.64 1.13
N THR A 183 -5.75 7.85 1.98
CA THR A 183 -5.65 7.93 3.44
C THR A 183 -4.70 6.89 4.03
N GLU A 184 -4.29 5.92 3.20
CA GLU A 184 -3.43 4.81 3.60
C GLU A 184 -1.98 5.08 3.21
N VAL A 185 -1.06 4.59 4.03
CA VAL A 185 0.38 4.64 3.79
C VAL A 185 0.99 3.29 4.13
N ASP A 186 1.74 2.73 3.19
CA ASP A 186 2.63 1.59 3.39
C ASP A 186 4.04 2.10 3.68
N PHE A 187 4.60 1.74 4.84
CA PHE A 187 5.96 2.15 5.24
C PHE A 187 7.03 1.11 4.88
N ASN A 188 8.23 1.59 4.53
CA ASN A 188 9.52 0.92 4.40
C ASN A 188 9.61 -0.31 3.47
N SER A 189 8.75 -1.31 3.64
CA SER A 189 8.68 -2.53 2.84
C SER A 189 7.32 -3.19 2.95
N VAL A 190 6.81 -3.75 1.85
CA VAL A 190 5.62 -4.63 1.85
C VAL A 190 5.98 -6.11 2.03
N ALA A 191 7.22 -6.41 2.43
CA ALA A 191 7.72 -7.76 2.64
C ALA A 191 7.88 -8.05 4.14
N LEU A 192 7.29 -9.16 4.61
CA LEU A 192 7.30 -9.56 6.02
C LEU A 192 8.72 -9.75 6.59
N ASN A 193 9.68 -10.19 5.77
CA ASN A 193 11.06 -10.39 6.22
C ASN A 193 11.73 -9.10 6.74
N TYR A 194 11.36 -7.93 6.19
CA TYR A 194 11.81 -6.64 6.73
C TYR A 194 11.25 -6.43 8.13
N TRP A 195 9.96 -6.67 8.32
CA TRP A 195 9.26 -6.45 9.60
C TRP A 195 9.64 -7.46 10.69
N GLN A 196 10.17 -8.62 10.29
CA GLN A 196 10.76 -9.62 11.19
C GLN A 196 12.24 -9.33 11.54
N SER A 197 12.88 -8.38 10.85
CA SER A 197 14.24 -7.96 11.19
C SER A 197 14.25 -7.08 12.44
N ALA A 198 15.42 -6.95 13.08
CA ALA A 198 15.57 -6.07 14.25
C ALA A 198 15.14 -4.61 13.95
N GLN A 199 15.45 -4.11 12.75
CA GLN A 199 15.05 -2.77 12.33
C GLN A 199 13.53 -2.66 12.14
N GLY A 200 12.92 -3.65 11.48
CA GLY A 200 11.48 -3.69 11.26
C GLY A 200 10.69 -3.79 12.56
N ILE A 201 11.14 -4.63 13.49
CA ILE A 201 10.55 -4.76 14.83
C ILE A 201 10.60 -3.42 15.58
N ALA A 202 11.76 -2.76 15.61
CA ALA A 202 11.89 -1.46 16.27
C ALA A 202 11.01 -0.38 15.62
N THR A 203 10.92 -0.39 14.28
CA THR A 203 10.06 0.54 13.53
C THR A 203 8.57 0.29 13.82
N HIS A 204 8.13 -0.97 13.80
CA HIS A 204 6.74 -1.33 14.08
C HIS A 204 6.34 -0.98 15.51
N GLN A 205 7.21 -1.26 16.48
CA GLN A 205 6.98 -0.88 17.87
C GLN A 205 6.85 0.64 18.03
N TRP A 206 7.69 1.42 17.34
CA TRP A 206 7.56 2.87 17.33
C TRP A 206 6.22 3.32 16.75
N LEU A 207 5.82 2.76 15.61
CA LEU A 207 4.53 3.10 14.98
C LEU A 207 3.34 2.76 15.89
N VAL A 208 3.30 1.56 16.48
CA VAL A 208 2.23 1.15 17.41
C VAL A 208 2.09 2.13 18.58
N ASN A 209 3.20 2.63 19.11
CA ASN A 209 3.17 3.52 20.28
C ASN A 209 2.90 4.99 19.93
N ASN A 210 3.23 5.44 18.73
CA ASN A 210 3.26 6.88 18.41
C ASN A 210 2.30 7.29 17.29
N ALA A 211 2.05 6.42 16.30
CA ALA A 211 1.21 6.75 15.15
C ALA A 211 -0.22 7.21 15.51
N PRO A 212 -0.89 6.68 16.56
CA PRO A 212 -2.20 7.17 16.98
C PRO A 212 -2.24 8.66 17.30
N SER A 213 -1.17 9.22 17.88
CA SER A 213 -1.08 10.66 18.19
C SER A 213 -1.09 11.57 16.95
N PHE A 214 -0.85 10.98 15.76
CA PHE A 214 -0.92 11.63 14.46
C PHE A 214 -2.17 11.19 13.66
N GLY A 215 -3.13 10.51 14.29
CA GLY A 215 -4.34 10.02 13.63
C GLY A 215 -4.15 8.74 12.81
N PHE A 216 -2.99 8.08 12.89
CA PHE A 216 -2.68 6.87 12.13
C PHE A 216 -2.93 5.59 12.92
N CYS A 217 -3.53 4.59 12.27
CA CYS A 217 -3.85 3.28 12.84
C CYS A 217 -3.42 2.14 11.93
N GLN A 218 -2.86 1.06 12.51
CA GLN A 218 -2.64 -0.19 11.80
C GLN A 218 -3.98 -0.93 11.63
N VAL A 219 -4.73 -0.57 10.60
CA VAL A 219 -6.08 -1.12 10.35
C VAL A 219 -6.05 -2.62 10.04
N TYR A 220 -4.95 -3.12 9.48
CA TYR A 220 -4.73 -4.55 9.26
C TYR A 220 -3.76 -5.12 10.30
N GLY A 221 -4.04 -4.88 11.58
CA GLY A 221 -3.26 -5.43 12.70
C GLY A 221 -3.71 -6.83 13.15
N PRO A 222 -3.14 -7.33 14.27
CA PRO A 222 -3.46 -8.64 14.83
C PRO A 222 -4.90 -8.70 15.37
N ASN A 223 -5.36 -9.92 15.68
CA ASN A 223 -6.67 -10.23 16.28
C ASN A 223 -7.91 -9.97 15.40
N ARG A 224 -7.74 -9.93 14.07
CA ARG A 224 -8.85 -9.91 13.11
C ARG A 224 -9.14 -11.32 12.61
N GLU A 225 -10.41 -11.72 12.60
CA GLU A 225 -10.84 -13.05 12.15
C GLU A 225 -11.00 -13.16 10.63
N LYS A 226 -11.16 -12.03 9.93
CA LYS A 226 -11.50 -11.97 8.51
C LYS A 226 -10.74 -10.86 7.78
N GLY A 227 -10.79 -10.94 6.45
CA GLY A 227 -10.23 -9.95 5.54
C GLY A 227 -8.75 -10.21 5.21
N TYR A 228 -7.98 -9.13 4.98
CA TYR A 228 -6.55 -9.24 4.68
C TYR A 228 -5.76 -9.87 5.84
N SER A 229 -4.57 -10.38 5.55
CA SER A 229 -3.61 -10.79 6.59
C SER A 229 -3.12 -9.61 7.43
N GLU A 230 -2.36 -9.89 8.48
CA GLU A 230 -1.69 -8.84 9.25
C GLU A 230 -0.61 -8.14 8.39
N GLU A 231 -0.74 -6.83 8.25
CA GLU A 231 0.14 -5.98 7.46
C GLU A 231 0.82 -4.92 8.36
N PRO A 232 2.02 -5.19 8.91
CA PRO A 232 2.73 -4.24 9.79
C PRO A 232 3.13 -2.93 9.10
N TRP A 233 3.14 -2.93 7.76
CA TRP A 233 3.42 -1.75 6.95
C TRP A 233 2.22 -0.84 6.72
N HIS A 234 0.98 -1.31 6.89
CA HIS A 234 -0.21 -0.63 6.38
C HIS A 234 -0.91 0.21 7.45
N TRP A 235 -0.87 1.53 7.29
CA TRP A 235 -1.37 2.50 8.27
C TRP A 235 -2.36 3.49 7.63
N SER A 236 -3.51 3.65 8.27
CA SER A 236 -4.61 4.51 7.82
C SER A 236 -4.67 5.79 8.65
N HIS A 237 -4.76 6.95 8.01
CA HIS A 237 -5.15 8.19 8.68
C HIS A 237 -6.67 8.18 8.90
N ILE A 238 -7.09 7.71 10.07
CA ILE A 238 -8.48 7.38 10.39
C ILE A 238 -9.43 8.59 10.25
N PRO A 239 -9.09 9.80 10.76
CA PRO A 239 -10.00 10.95 10.64
C PRO A 239 -10.39 11.29 9.20
N THR A 240 -9.48 11.06 8.25
CA THR A 240 -9.78 11.22 6.82
C THR A 240 -10.43 9.98 6.22
N ALA A 241 -10.04 8.78 6.65
CA ALA A 241 -10.56 7.52 6.09
C ALA A 241 -12.04 7.29 6.43
N ASP A 242 -12.52 7.77 7.57
CA ASP A 242 -13.89 7.53 8.06
C ASP A 242 -14.98 7.97 7.07
N THR A 243 -14.76 9.07 6.33
CA THR A 243 -15.71 9.55 5.32
C THR A 243 -15.87 8.57 4.16
N TYR A 244 -14.79 7.88 3.77
CA TYR A 244 -14.82 6.88 2.69
C TYR A 244 -15.27 5.51 3.22
N PHE A 245 -14.90 5.18 4.46
CA PHE A 245 -15.29 3.95 5.13
C PHE A 245 -16.81 3.84 5.26
N GLY A 246 -17.51 4.90 5.68
CA GLY A 246 -18.98 4.91 5.71
C GLY A 246 -19.61 4.69 4.34
N GLN A 247 -18.98 5.18 3.27
CA GLN A 247 -19.49 5.02 1.91
C GLN A 247 -19.30 3.60 1.36
N ILE A 248 -18.12 2.99 1.57
CA ILE A 248 -17.83 1.67 1.00
C ILE A 248 -18.65 0.54 1.62
N GLN A 249 -19.19 0.74 2.83
CA GLN A 249 -20.07 -0.22 3.50
C GLN A 249 -21.43 -0.39 2.80
N HIS A 250 -21.84 0.53 1.93
CA HIS A 250 -23.07 0.37 1.15
C HIS A 250 -22.89 -0.74 0.10
N LEU A 251 -23.72 -1.79 0.18
CA LEU A 251 -23.64 -2.96 -0.72
C LEU A 251 -23.67 -2.59 -2.21
N GLU A 252 -24.40 -1.54 -2.58
CA GLU A 252 -24.47 -1.05 -3.96
C GLU A 252 -23.11 -0.56 -4.48
N ILE A 253 -22.32 0.09 -3.61
CA ILE A 253 -20.97 0.56 -3.91
C ILE A 253 -20.05 -0.65 -4.14
N LEU A 254 -20.09 -1.64 -3.25
CA LEU A 254 -19.34 -2.89 -3.44
C LEU A 254 -19.72 -3.58 -4.75
N GLN A 255 -21.01 -3.63 -5.09
CA GLN A 255 -21.48 -4.28 -6.31
C GLN A 255 -20.97 -3.58 -7.58
N ILE A 256 -20.81 -2.25 -7.56
CA ILE A 256 -20.20 -1.49 -8.66
C ILE A 256 -18.76 -1.96 -8.90
N ALA A 257 -17.96 -2.10 -7.84
CA ALA A 257 -16.58 -2.59 -7.94
C ALA A 257 -16.54 -4.03 -8.47
N LEU A 258 -17.35 -4.91 -7.90
CA LEU A 258 -17.39 -6.32 -8.27
C LEU A 258 -17.91 -6.58 -9.69
N ASN A 259 -18.70 -5.68 -10.27
CA ASN A 259 -19.22 -5.81 -11.63
C ASN A 259 -18.27 -5.27 -12.71
N GLN A 260 -17.12 -4.71 -12.34
CA GLN A 260 -16.15 -4.23 -13.32
C GLN A 260 -15.48 -5.37 -14.10
N PRO A 261 -15.02 -5.13 -15.35
CA PRO A 261 -14.33 -6.12 -16.16
C PRO A 261 -12.89 -6.33 -15.66
N VAL A 262 -12.74 -7.11 -14.59
CA VAL A 262 -11.48 -7.49 -13.94
C VAL A 262 -11.35 -9.01 -13.96
N LYS A 263 -10.15 -9.54 -14.26
CA LYS A 263 -9.91 -10.99 -14.19
C LYS A 263 -10.29 -11.55 -12.82
N GLY A 264 -10.96 -12.70 -12.78
CA GLY A 264 -11.36 -13.33 -11.52
C GLY A 264 -12.53 -12.67 -10.79
N ALA A 265 -13.19 -11.65 -11.37
CA ALA A 265 -14.32 -10.97 -10.73
C ALA A 265 -15.45 -11.94 -10.35
N GLN A 266 -15.74 -12.95 -11.19
CA GLN A 266 -16.75 -13.96 -10.87
C GLN A 266 -16.36 -14.79 -9.64
N ALA A 267 -15.08 -15.19 -9.54
CA ALA A 267 -14.60 -15.95 -8.39
C ALA A 267 -14.73 -15.15 -7.10
N VAL A 268 -14.31 -13.88 -7.11
CA VAL A 268 -14.43 -12.98 -5.96
C VAL A 268 -15.90 -12.78 -5.56
N ARG A 269 -16.81 -12.59 -6.53
CA ARG A 269 -18.26 -12.52 -6.25
C ARG A 269 -18.77 -13.80 -5.60
N SER A 270 -18.38 -14.96 -6.11
CA SER A 270 -18.81 -16.26 -5.59
C SER A 270 -18.31 -16.58 -4.18
N LEU A 271 -17.25 -15.92 -3.70
CA LEU A 271 -16.76 -16.11 -2.32
C LEU A 271 -17.75 -15.58 -1.26
N GLY A 272 -18.54 -14.55 -1.59
CA GLY A 272 -19.47 -13.92 -0.62
C GLY A 272 -18.80 -13.15 0.52
N THR A 273 -17.47 -13.13 0.61
CA THR A 273 -16.68 -12.48 1.68
C THR A 273 -15.97 -11.20 1.23
N ALA A 274 -16.27 -10.71 0.03
CA ALA A 274 -15.59 -9.55 -0.56
C ALA A 274 -15.62 -8.31 0.38
N MET A 275 -16.75 -8.05 1.04
CA MET A 275 -16.87 -6.91 1.97
C MET A 275 -15.93 -7.03 3.16
N ASP A 276 -15.76 -8.23 3.72
CA ASP A 276 -14.95 -8.48 4.90
C ASP A 276 -13.50 -8.00 4.71
N TYR A 277 -12.98 -8.07 3.49
CA TYR A 277 -11.63 -7.59 3.18
C TYR A 277 -11.47 -6.09 3.42
N VAL A 278 -12.44 -5.25 3.05
CA VAL A 278 -12.31 -3.79 3.18
C VAL A 278 -12.85 -3.24 4.50
N THR A 279 -13.82 -3.94 5.13
CA THR A 279 -14.49 -3.45 6.34
C THR A 279 -13.99 -4.05 7.64
N THR A 280 -13.34 -5.22 7.61
CA THR A 280 -12.83 -5.85 8.84
C THR A 280 -11.47 -5.24 9.19
N ILE A 281 -11.49 -4.17 9.97
CA ILE A 281 -10.31 -3.41 10.40
C ILE A 281 -10.20 -3.35 11.92
N ASN A 282 -8.99 -3.11 12.42
CA ASN A 282 -8.79 -2.76 13.82
C ASN A 282 -9.29 -1.34 14.10
N HIS A 283 -9.89 -1.18 15.28
CA HIS A 283 -10.22 0.13 15.82
C HIS A 283 -9.10 0.55 16.77
N CYS A 284 -8.31 1.56 16.37
CA CYS A 284 -7.32 2.16 17.26
C CYS A 284 -7.99 3.27 18.08
N ALA A 285 -7.66 3.37 19.37
CA ALA A 285 -7.96 4.56 20.15
C ALA A 285 -7.04 5.70 19.65
N LEU A 286 -7.65 6.78 19.16
CA LEU A 286 -6.96 7.99 18.70
C LEU A 286 -7.08 9.09 19.74
#